data_AF-A0AA38KT39-F1
#
_entry.id   AF-A0AA38KT39-F1
#
_cell.length_a   1.000
_cell.length_b   1.000
_cell.length_c   1.000
_cell.angle_alpha   90.00
_cell.angle_beta   90.00
_cell.angle_gamma   90.00
#
_symmetry.space_group_name_H-M   'P 1'
#
loop_
_entity.id
_entity.type
_entity.pdbx_description
1 polymer ?
#
loop_
_entity_poly.entity_id
_entity_poly.type
_entity_poly.pdbx_seq_one_letter_code
_entity_poly.pdbx_strand_id
1 'polypeptide(L)'
;MVARTFIPQGGVILVEHPVIVVPADMEVDASVVGLDEAGSQSELYGALFSRLDSQMRKEVLALKDCSASPNAFTTRGIFNTNALDVRLEVDNRRKFQAKVQEQKYKALFLKTSRCNHSCGPNAVWRTQLQSKWNFVCHCTHCDAPWTFPSAISQSDKARYELSTFFKKLPDWEQWCFDENNEQFMIERHLRAMQMREKEGLEGFQDGTGSEIVAYMKHIDALVMCYGALADVQGFTKWVRKAREVKLAEGPDNALHVKVLDLWLKEPRKFYVWGWKRL
;
A
#
# COMPACT_ATOMS: atom_id res chain seq x y z
N MET A 1 -3.18 7.23 19.63
CA MET A 1 -3.13 8.68 19.89
C MET A 1 -4.45 9.33 19.44
N VAL A 2 -4.97 10.35 20.12
CA VAL A 2 -6.20 11.07 19.74
C VAL A 2 -6.00 12.57 19.90
N ALA A 3 -6.50 13.38 18.98
CA ALA A 3 -6.47 14.84 19.07
C ALA A 3 -7.39 15.32 20.20
N ARG A 4 -6.93 16.30 20.99
CA ARG A 4 -7.73 16.90 22.09
C ARG A 4 -8.50 18.14 21.65
N THR A 5 -8.18 18.67 20.48
CA THR A 5 -8.79 19.84 19.88
C THR A 5 -9.08 19.55 18.43
N PHE A 6 -9.96 20.35 17.84
CA PHE A 6 -10.14 20.34 16.39
C PHE A 6 -8.82 20.74 15.72
N ILE A 7 -8.39 19.94 14.74
CA ILE A 7 -7.23 20.22 13.90
C ILE A 7 -7.77 20.37 12.48
N PRO A 8 -7.64 21.54 11.83
CA PRO A 8 -8.06 21.69 10.44
C PRO A 8 -7.25 20.74 9.55
N GLN A 9 -7.82 20.29 8.44
CA GLN A 9 -7.12 19.45 7.48
C GLN A 9 -5.85 20.16 6.98
N GLY A 10 -4.75 19.40 6.88
CA GLY A 10 -3.42 19.96 6.56
C GLY A 10 -2.76 20.70 7.72
N GLY A 11 -3.47 20.91 8.83
CA GLY A 11 -2.92 21.44 10.07
C GLY A 11 -1.86 20.51 10.66
N VAL A 12 -0.87 21.12 11.30
CA VAL A 12 0.20 20.38 11.98
C VAL A 12 -0.37 19.75 13.25
N ILE A 13 -0.31 18.42 13.31
CA ILE A 13 -0.77 17.65 14.48
C ILE A 13 0.32 17.61 15.54
N LEU A 14 1.55 17.30 15.13
CA LEU A 14 2.69 17.06 16.00
C LEU A 14 3.99 17.39 15.24
N VAL A 15 4.90 18.09 15.91
CA VAL A 15 6.31 18.17 15.54
C VAL A 15 7.09 17.47 16.64
N GLU A 16 7.89 16.48 16.26
CA GLU A 16 8.63 15.64 17.18
C GLU A 16 10.05 15.39 16.64
N HIS A 17 11.02 15.38 17.55
CA HIS A 17 12.39 14.97 17.25
C HIS A 17 12.55 13.48 17.56
N PRO A 18 13.33 12.74 16.77
CA PRO A 18 13.57 11.33 17.06
C PRO A 18 14.39 11.18 18.34
N VAL A 19 14.04 10.17 19.14
CA VAL A 19 14.78 9.83 20.38
C VAL A 19 16.02 9.00 20.09
N ILE A 20 15.98 8.20 19.00
CA ILE A 20 17.09 7.39 18.52
C ILE A 20 17.08 7.46 16.99
N VAL A 21 18.24 7.61 16.38
CA VAL A 21 18.44 7.52 14.92
C VAL A 21 19.59 6.56 14.67
N VAL A 22 19.39 5.59 13.79
CA VAL A 22 20.41 4.62 13.36
C VAL A 22 20.42 4.52 11.84
N PRO A 23 21.58 4.27 11.19
CA PRO A 23 21.60 3.94 9.77
C PRO A 23 20.68 2.75 9.46
N ALA A 24 19.95 2.78 8.35
CA ALA A 24 19.02 1.71 8.00
C ALA A 24 19.74 0.41 7.62
N ASP A 25 20.98 0.55 7.15
CA ASP A 25 21.95 -0.48 6.81
C ASP A 25 22.91 -0.78 7.98
N MET A 26 22.54 -0.40 9.20
CA MET A 26 23.32 -0.72 10.39
C MET A 26 23.22 -2.22 10.70
N GLU A 27 23.88 -3.03 9.88
CA GLU A 27 24.30 -4.37 10.20
C GLU A 27 25.63 -4.23 10.94
N VAL A 28 25.63 -4.54 12.23
CA VAL A 28 26.89 -4.69 12.97
C VAL A 28 27.55 -5.92 12.36
N ASP A 29 28.63 -5.70 11.63
CA ASP A 29 29.51 -6.77 11.19
C ASP A 29 30.03 -7.47 12.45
N ALA A 30 29.45 -8.63 12.76
CA ALA A 30 29.76 -9.38 13.97
C ALA A 30 31.23 -9.80 14.03
N SER A 31 31.92 -9.84 12.88
CA SER A 31 33.34 -10.13 12.81
C SER A 31 34.22 -9.06 13.50
N VAL A 32 33.74 -7.82 13.60
CA VAL A 32 34.49 -6.71 14.21
C VAL A 32 34.48 -6.78 15.75
N VAL A 33 33.47 -7.42 16.34
CA VAL A 33 33.26 -7.42 17.80
C VAL A 33 33.58 -8.77 18.45
N GLY A 34 33.85 -9.82 17.65
CA GLY A 34 34.15 -11.16 18.18
C GLY A 34 33.01 -11.80 18.97
N LEU A 35 31.78 -11.28 18.79
CA LEU A 35 30.56 -11.77 19.41
C LEU A 35 29.74 -12.54 18.38
N ASP A 36 28.85 -13.41 18.85
CA ASP A 36 27.83 -13.98 17.97
C ASP A 36 26.97 -12.85 17.37
N GLU A 37 26.52 -13.03 16.13
CA GLU A 37 25.72 -12.01 15.39
C GLU A 37 24.48 -11.57 16.18
N ALA A 38 23.90 -12.46 16.97
CA ALA A 38 22.73 -12.18 17.79
C ALA A 38 23.06 -11.33 19.04
N GLY A 39 24.17 -11.60 19.73
CA GLY A 39 24.59 -10.86 20.92
C GLY A 39 25.03 -9.43 20.59
N SER A 40 25.81 -9.26 19.52
CA SER A 40 26.36 -7.96 19.12
C SER A 40 25.27 -6.90 18.84
N GLN A 41 24.17 -7.28 18.19
CA GLN A 41 23.08 -6.35 17.91
C GLN A 41 22.24 -6.03 19.15
N SER A 42 21.98 -7.01 20.01
CA SER A 42 21.23 -6.78 21.25
C SER A 42 21.98 -5.82 22.18
N GLU A 43 23.29 -6.00 22.31
CA GLU A 43 24.17 -5.11 23.07
C GLU A 43 24.21 -3.70 22.49
N LEU A 44 24.29 -3.56 21.16
CA LEU A 44 24.24 -2.26 20.51
C LEU A 44 22.95 -1.50 20.84
N TYR A 45 21.78 -2.12 20.64
CA TYR A 45 20.51 -1.47 20.96
C TYR A 45 20.37 -1.22 22.47
N GLY A 46 20.89 -2.12 23.31
CA GLY A 46 21.02 -1.91 24.75
C GLY A 46 21.83 -0.66 25.11
N ALA A 47 22.98 -0.47 24.45
CA ALA A 47 23.86 0.68 24.61
C ALA A 47 23.24 1.98 24.07
N LEU A 48 22.48 1.92 22.97
CA LEU A 48 21.73 3.08 22.47
C LEU A 48 20.66 3.50 23.47
N PHE A 49 19.90 2.56 24.02
CA PHE A 49 18.83 2.85 24.98
C PHE A 49 19.39 3.29 26.35
N SER A 50 20.57 2.83 26.75
CA SER A 50 21.20 3.26 28.01
C SER A 50 21.70 4.70 27.98
N ARG A 51 21.85 5.30 26.79
CA ARG A 51 22.19 6.71 26.61
C ARG A 51 20.99 7.66 26.74
N LEU A 52 19.77 7.14 26.75
CA LEU A 52 18.57 7.93 27.01
C LEU A 52 18.49 8.29 28.50
N ASP A 53 17.94 9.46 28.82
CA ASP A 53 17.63 9.79 30.22
C ASP A 53 16.62 8.78 30.80
N SER A 54 16.59 8.67 32.12
CA SER A 54 15.82 7.63 32.82
C SER A 54 14.32 7.69 32.52
N GLN A 55 13.77 8.90 32.32
CA GLN A 55 12.37 9.08 31.99
C GLN A 55 12.09 8.66 30.53
N MET A 56 12.87 9.17 29.57
CA MET A 56 12.73 8.84 28.15
C MET A 56 12.92 7.33 27.92
N ARG A 57 13.93 6.73 28.55
CA ARG A 57 14.17 5.29 28.50
C ARG A 57 12.95 4.51 29.00
N LYS A 58 12.36 4.92 30.13
CA LYS A 58 11.15 4.28 30.67
C LYS A 58 9.98 4.39 29.69
N GLU A 59 9.79 5.55 29.05
CA GLU A 59 8.70 5.74 28.09
C GLU A 59 8.90 4.96 26.80
N VAL A 60 10.14 4.86 26.29
CA VAL A 60 10.49 4.05 25.12
C VAL A 60 10.34 2.56 25.41
N LEU A 61 10.80 2.08 26.57
CA LEU A 61 10.63 0.69 26.99
C LEU A 61 9.16 0.32 27.24
N ALA A 62 8.25 1.30 27.35
CA ALA A 62 6.82 1.05 27.42
C ALA A 62 6.15 0.92 26.04
N LEU A 63 6.88 1.10 24.93
CA LEU A 63 6.38 0.88 23.58
C LEU A 63 6.19 -0.62 23.30
N LYS A 64 5.34 -0.93 22.31
CA LYS A 64 5.00 -2.31 21.97
C LYS A 64 6.18 -3.00 21.28
N ASP A 65 6.57 -4.18 21.76
CA ASP A 65 7.43 -5.11 21.04
C ASP A 65 6.55 -6.16 20.35
N CYS A 66 6.62 -6.24 19.02
CA CYS A 66 5.91 -7.23 18.21
C CYS A 66 6.82 -8.37 17.72
N SER A 67 8.04 -8.48 18.23
CA SER A 67 8.90 -9.61 17.91
C SER A 67 8.27 -10.92 18.41
N ALA A 68 8.35 -11.97 17.59
CA ALA A 68 7.66 -13.24 17.81
C ALA A 68 8.20 -14.08 18.98
N SER A 69 9.25 -13.62 19.68
CA SER A 69 9.86 -14.37 20.78
C SER A 69 9.21 -13.98 22.11
N PRO A 70 8.34 -14.84 22.69
CA PRO A 70 7.63 -14.52 23.93
C PRO A 70 8.55 -14.35 25.15
N ASN A 71 9.82 -14.78 25.05
CA ASN A 71 10.77 -14.78 26.16
C ASN A 71 11.90 -13.75 26.03
N ALA A 72 11.91 -12.92 24.98
CA ALA A 72 12.97 -11.95 24.76
C ALA A 72 12.38 -10.58 24.41
N PHE A 73 11.86 -9.89 25.41
CA PHE A 73 11.67 -8.45 25.30
C PHE A 73 13.05 -7.82 25.03
N THR A 74 13.23 -7.25 23.84
CA THR A 74 14.52 -6.68 23.43
C THR A 74 14.34 -5.24 23.00
N THR A 75 15.32 -4.41 23.35
CA THR A 75 15.42 -3.03 22.84
C THR A 75 15.41 -3.01 21.30
N ARG A 76 15.99 -4.04 20.67
CA ARG A 76 15.91 -4.27 19.22
C ARG A 76 14.49 -4.52 18.74
N GLY A 77 13.73 -5.40 19.39
CA GLY A 77 12.34 -5.70 19.04
C GLY A 77 11.44 -4.46 19.12
N ILE A 78 11.58 -3.68 20.20
CA ILE A 78 10.93 -2.37 20.33
C ILE A 78 11.32 -1.45 19.18
N PHE A 79 12.63 -1.28 18.91
CA PHE A 79 13.09 -0.38 17.87
C PHE A 79 12.55 -0.80 16.49
N ASN A 80 12.67 -2.07 16.12
CA ASN A 80 12.20 -2.58 14.83
C ASN A 80 10.69 -2.49 14.66
N THR A 81 9.93 -2.62 15.75
CA THR A 81 8.46 -2.52 15.70
C THR A 81 7.99 -1.07 15.51
N ASN A 82 8.74 -0.10 16.07
CA ASN A 82 8.23 1.27 16.26
C ASN A 82 8.99 2.34 15.46
N ALA A 83 10.19 2.04 14.98
CA ALA A 83 11.00 2.99 14.22
C ALA A 83 10.43 3.20 12.81
N LEU A 84 10.60 4.40 12.29
CA LEU A 84 10.19 4.78 10.96
C LEU A 84 11.42 5.04 10.10
N ASP A 85 11.34 4.69 8.82
CA ASP A 85 12.38 5.06 7.86
C ASP A 85 12.41 6.59 7.70
N VAL A 86 13.59 7.17 7.84
CA VAL A 86 13.85 8.59 7.58
C VAL A 86 15.05 8.73 6.65
N ARG A 87 15.08 9.85 5.93
CA ARG A 87 16.20 10.22 5.08
C ARG A 87 16.79 11.50 5.63
N LEU A 88 18.09 11.48 5.88
CA LEU A 88 18.82 12.63 6.38
C LEU A 88 19.81 13.06 5.31
N GLU A 89 19.80 14.35 5.00
CA GLU A 89 20.82 14.96 4.17
C GLU A 89 22.10 15.05 5.01
N VAL A 90 23.04 14.15 4.72
CA VAL A 90 24.36 14.21 5.35
C VAL A 90 25.22 15.14 4.51
N ASP A 91 25.51 16.32 5.07
CA ASP A 91 26.42 17.26 4.45
C ASP A 91 27.85 16.70 4.48
N ASN A 92 28.21 15.99 3.41
CA ASN A 92 29.53 15.40 3.23
C ASN A 92 30.60 16.42 2.82
N ARG A 93 30.43 17.72 3.11
CA ARG A 93 31.39 18.80 2.80
C ARG A 93 32.84 18.53 3.26
N ARG A 94 33.08 17.57 4.16
CA ARG A 94 34.43 17.16 4.60
C ARG A 94 35.10 16.09 3.73
N LYS A 95 34.37 15.39 2.86
CA LYS A 95 34.93 14.41 1.92
C LYS A 95 34.78 14.97 0.50
N PHE A 96 35.89 15.11 -0.22
CA PHE A 96 36.03 15.69 -1.57
C PHE A 96 35.23 14.97 -2.70
N GLN A 97 34.12 14.30 -2.41
CA GLN A 97 33.26 13.66 -3.40
C GLN A 97 31.94 14.43 -3.54
N ALA A 98 31.77 15.05 -4.71
CA ALA A 98 30.73 16.02 -5.07
C ALA A 98 29.32 15.43 -5.25
N LYS A 99 28.94 14.37 -4.51
CA LYS A 99 27.59 13.81 -4.59
C LYS A 99 26.98 13.70 -3.21
N VAL A 100 25.92 14.47 -2.98
CA VAL A 100 25.01 14.26 -1.85
C VAL A 100 24.43 12.85 -2.03
N GLN A 101 24.95 11.90 -1.25
CA GLN A 101 24.41 10.55 -1.21
C GLN A 101 23.36 10.53 -0.11
N GLU A 102 22.13 10.28 -0.53
CA GLU A 102 21.00 10.15 0.38
C GLU A 102 21.17 8.86 1.19
N GLN A 103 21.47 8.99 2.49
CA GLN A 103 21.62 7.84 3.38
C GLN A 103 20.28 7.57 4.06
N LYS A 104 19.87 6.30 4.06
CA LYS A 104 18.66 5.83 4.73
C LYS A 104 18.96 5.61 6.20
N TYR A 105 18.06 6.07 7.05
CA TYR A 105 18.11 5.87 8.48
C TYR A 105 16.78 5.30 8.97
N LYS A 106 16.79 4.72 10.16
CA LYS A 106 15.61 4.45 10.96
C LYS A 106 15.62 5.35 12.17
N ALA A 107 14.47 5.90 12.49
CA ALA A 107 14.32 6.83 13.60
C ALA A 107 13.12 6.45 14.46
N LEU A 108 13.33 6.42 15.77
CA LEU A 108 12.30 6.13 16.76
C LEU A 108 11.72 7.45 17.27
N PHE A 109 10.40 7.59 17.24
CA PHE A 109 9.67 8.81 17.63
C PHE A 109 8.65 8.45 18.70
N LEU A 110 8.84 8.92 19.94
CA LEU A 110 8.13 8.39 21.09
C LEU A 110 6.60 8.53 21.01
N LYS A 111 6.12 9.72 20.63
CA LYS A 111 4.70 9.99 20.49
C LYS A 111 4.18 9.35 19.22
N THR A 112 4.85 9.55 18.08
CA THR A 112 4.43 9.02 16.78
C THR A 112 4.28 7.50 16.80
N SER A 113 5.18 6.76 17.47
CA SER A 113 5.09 5.30 17.62
C SER A 113 3.88 4.81 18.44
N ARG A 114 3.14 5.70 19.11
CA ARG A 114 1.87 5.39 19.81
C ARG A 114 0.63 5.57 18.92
N CYS A 115 0.82 5.93 17.66
CA CYS A 115 -0.26 5.93 16.68
C CYS A 115 -0.52 4.49 16.24
N ASN A 116 -1.78 4.08 16.29
CA ASN A 116 -2.18 2.79 15.75
C ASN A 116 -2.19 2.86 14.22
N HIS A 117 -1.95 1.72 13.58
CA HIS A 117 -2.14 1.58 12.14
C HIS A 117 -3.64 1.63 11.78
N SER A 118 -3.94 2.26 10.65
CA SER A 118 -5.25 2.21 9.97
C SER A 118 -5.00 2.22 8.46
N CYS A 119 -5.70 1.37 7.72
CA CYS A 119 -5.69 1.39 6.25
C CYS A 119 -6.39 2.63 5.67
N GLY A 120 -7.20 3.33 6.47
CA GLY A 120 -7.74 4.67 6.18
C GLY A 120 -7.22 5.66 7.22
N PRO A 121 -5.97 6.12 7.12
CA PRO A 121 -5.38 6.98 8.14
C PRO A 121 -6.00 8.39 8.07
N ASN A 122 -6.29 8.97 9.23
CA ASN A 122 -6.76 10.36 9.35
C ASN A 122 -5.62 11.37 9.57
N ALA A 123 -4.37 10.89 9.58
CA ALA A 123 -3.15 11.67 9.67
C ALA A 123 -2.12 11.06 8.72
N VAL A 124 -1.44 11.90 7.95
CA VAL A 124 -0.37 11.45 7.04
C VAL A 124 0.93 12.13 7.44
N TRP A 125 2.02 11.37 7.37
CA TRP A 125 3.33 11.95 7.47
C TRP A 125 3.79 12.44 6.09
N ARG A 126 3.73 13.76 5.87
CA ARG A 126 4.06 14.39 4.59
C ARG A 126 5.46 14.05 4.07
N THR A 127 6.39 13.75 4.97
CA THR A 127 7.75 13.39 4.56
C THR A 127 7.80 12.08 3.80
N GLN A 128 6.89 11.10 3.96
CA GLN A 128 7.02 9.81 3.27
C GLN A 128 6.88 9.89 1.74
N LEU A 129 6.08 10.82 1.21
CA LEU A 129 5.95 11.03 -0.24
C LEU A 129 7.15 11.80 -0.79
N GLN A 130 7.52 12.89 -0.10
CA GLN A 130 8.73 13.68 -0.38
C GLN A 130 9.99 12.79 -0.31
N SER A 131 10.12 12.02 0.76
CA SER A 131 11.29 11.21 1.05
C SER A 131 11.26 9.85 0.36
N LYS A 132 10.27 9.50 -0.46
CA LYS A 132 10.32 8.24 -1.24
C LYS A 132 10.42 8.52 -2.73
N TRP A 133 9.82 9.62 -3.18
CA TRP A 133 9.67 9.94 -4.60
C TRP A 133 10.12 11.36 -4.95
N ASN A 134 10.67 12.10 -3.99
CA ASN A 134 11.21 13.47 -4.15
C ASN A 134 10.25 14.47 -4.80
N PHE A 135 8.95 14.34 -4.50
CA PHE A 135 7.95 15.34 -4.87
C PHE A 135 6.94 15.54 -3.72
N VAL A 136 6.44 16.77 -3.61
CA VAL A 136 5.25 17.08 -2.80
C VAL A 136 4.05 16.62 -3.62
N CYS A 137 3.24 15.70 -3.08
CA CYS A 137 2.06 15.26 -3.80
C CYS A 137 1.05 16.40 -3.91
N HIS A 138 0.89 16.89 -5.13
CA HIS A 138 -0.04 17.94 -5.52
C HIS A 138 -1.26 17.37 -6.28
N CYS A 139 -1.57 16.09 -6.07
CA CYS A 139 -2.71 15.48 -6.77
C CYS A 139 -4.02 16.11 -6.30
N THR A 140 -5.07 16.00 -7.11
CA THR A 140 -6.41 16.51 -6.77
C THR A 140 -6.97 15.99 -5.46
N HIS A 141 -6.38 14.98 -4.81
CA HIS A 141 -6.70 14.58 -3.44
C HIS A 141 -5.83 15.29 -2.39
N CYS A 142 -4.51 15.44 -2.60
CA CYS A 142 -3.68 16.15 -1.63
C CYS A 142 -3.86 17.68 -1.70
N ASP A 143 -4.23 18.19 -2.88
CA ASP A 143 -4.38 19.60 -3.23
C ASP A 143 -5.82 20.02 -3.54
N ALA A 144 -6.80 19.12 -3.42
CA ALA A 144 -8.19 19.54 -3.53
C ALA A 144 -8.44 20.73 -2.59
N PRO A 145 -9.07 21.81 -3.06
CA PRO A 145 -9.74 22.72 -2.15
C PRO A 145 -10.88 21.91 -1.53
N TRP A 146 -10.61 21.25 -0.41
CA TRP A 146 -11.56 20.46 0.38
C TRP A 146 -12.57 21.37 1.08
N THR A 147 -13.06 22.38 0.38
CA THR A 147 -13.97 23.42 0.89
C THR A 147 -15.36 22.87 1.21
N PHE A 148 -15.66 21.62 0.85
CA PHE A 148 -16.96 20.98 1.09
C PHE A 148 -16.79 19.66 1.87
N PRO A 149 -17.32 19.58 3.12
CA PRO A 149 -17.33 18.35 3.93
C PRO A 149 -17.90 17.11 3.22
N SER A 150 -18.78 17.31 2.24
CA SER A 150 -19.37 16.24 1.44
C SER A 150 -18.36 15.48 0.58
N ALA A 151 -17.26 16.11 0.15
CA ALA A 151 -16.25 15.46 -0.70
C ALA A 151 -15.50 14.35 0.04
N ILE A 152 -15.17 14.59 1.32
CA ILE A 152 -14.51 13.60 2.19
C ILE A 152 -15.44 12.41 2.43
N SER A 153 -16.69 12.69 2.83
CA SER A 153 -17.69 11.64 3.04
C SER A 153 -17.93 10.79 1.80
N GLN A 154 -17.89 11.40 0.60
CA GLN A 154 -17.99 10.67 -0.66
C GLN A 154 -16.77 9.79 -0.94
N SER A 155 -15.56 10.28 -0.70
CA SER A 155 -14.33 9.50 -0.87
C SER A 155 -14.26 8.34 0.12
N ASP A 156 -14.56 8.57 1.40
CA ASP A 156 -14.61 7.52 2.42
C ASP A 156 -15.67 6.46 2.07
N LYS A 157 -16.83 6.89 1.59
CA LYS A 157 -17.88 5.99 1.11
C LYS A 157 -17.41 5.16 -0.10
N ALA A 158 -16.72 5.78 -1.06
CA ALA A 158 -16.18 5.07 -2.23
C ALA A 158 -15.12 4.03 -1.82
N ARG A 159 -14.19 4.40 -0.93
CA ARG A 159 -13.15 3.50 -0.41
C ARG A 159 -13.74 2.35 0.40
N TYR A 160 -14.74 2.62 1.24
CA TYR A 160 -15.48 1.58 1.97
C TYR A 160 -16.26 0.65 1.04
N GLU A 161 -16.86 1.20 -0.02
CA GLU A 161 -17.54 0.40 -1.04
C GLU A 161 -16.54 -0.51 -1.76
N LEU A 162 -15.38 0.02 -2.18
CA LEU A 162 -14.31 -0.75 -2.81
C LEU A 162 -13.74 -1.83 -1.87
N SER A 163 -13.54 -1.54 -0.58
CA SER A 163 -13.00 -2.49 0.39
C SER A 163 -13.96 -3.64 0.71
N THR A 164 -15.26 -3.45 0.47
CA THR A 164 -16.29 -4.47 0.67
C THR A 164 -16.84 -5.04 -0.65
N PHE A 165 -16.29 -4.62 -1.79
CA PHE A 165 -16.84 -4.88 -3.11
C PHE A 165 -17.02 -6.37 -3.40
N PHE A 166 -15.93 -7.14 -3.33
CA PHE A 166 -15.96 -8.58 -3.66
C PHE A 166 -16.80 -9.40 -2.67
N LYS A 167 -16.99 -8.93 -1.43
CA LYS A 167 -17.84 -9.59 -0.43
C LYS A 167 -19.34 -9.42 -0.71
N LYS A 168 -19.71 -8.49 -1.60
CA LYS A 168 -21.09 -8.14 -1.94
C LYS A 168 -21.50 -8.59 -3.34
N LEU A 169 -20.60 -9.21 -4.09
CA LEU A 169 -20.94 -9.79 -5.39
C LEU A 169 -21.59 -11.16 -5.17
N PRO A 170 -22.57 -11.54 -6.00
CA PRO A 170 -23.02 -12.92 -6.09
C PRO A 170 -21.86 -13.80 -6.57
N ASP A 171 -21.95 -15.08 -6.26
CA ASP A 171 -21.04 -16.07 -6.83
C ASP A 171 -21.17 -16.09 -8.36
N TRP A 172 -20.08 -16.40 -9.05
CA TRP A 172 -20.02 -16.35 -10.53
C TRP A 172 -21.06 -17.26 -11.18
N GLU A 173 -21.17 -18.49 -10.68
CA GLU A 173 -22.14 -19.48 -11.12
C GLU A 173 -23.57 -18.98 -10.86
N GLN A 174 -23.82 -18.44 -9.66
CA GLN A 174 -25.13 -17.88 -9.32
C GLN A 174 -25.53 -16.76 -10.28
N TRP A 175 -24.60 -15.86 -10.62
CA TRP A 175 -24.87 -14.82 -11.62
C TRP A 175 -25.08 -15.41 -13.01
N CYS A 176 -24.30 -16.41 -13.45
CA CYS A 176 -24.47 -17.03 -14.76
C CYS A 176 -25.89 -17.60 -14.95
N PHE A 177 -26.46 -18.24 -13.92
CA PHE A 177 -27.78 -18.86 -13.96
C PHE A 177 -28.96 -17.94 -13.59
N ASP A 178 -28.71 -16.69 -13.19
CA ASP A 178 -29.78 -15.72 -12.91
C ASP A 178 -30.18 -14.95 -14.16
N GLU A 179 -31.27 -15.36 -14.82
CA GLU A 179 -31.81 -14.73 -16.03
C GLU A 179 -32.25 -13.28 -15.82
N ASN A 180 -32.60 -12.88 -14.59
CA ASN A 180 -33.15 -11.55 -14.34
C ASN A 180 -32.09 -10.47 -14.20
N ASN A 181 -30.81 -10.82 -14.29
CA ASN A 181 -29.75 -9.95 -13.81
C ASN A 181 -28.47 -9.91 -14.66
N GLU A 182 -28.63 -9.84 -15.98
CA GLU A 182 -27.50 -9.79 -16.92
C GLU A 182 -26.54 -8.63 -16.66
N GLN A 183 -27.05 -7.44 -16.35
CA GLN A 183 -26.21 -6.24 -16.27
C GLN A 183 -25.56 -6.01 -14.91
N PHE A 184 -26.05 -6.61 -13.84
CA PHE A 184 -25.58 -6.25 -12.49
C PHE A 184 -24.09 -6.47 -12.28
N MET A 185 -23.53 -7.63 -12.66
CA MET A 185 -22.10 -7.88 -12.45
C MET A 185 -21.26 -6.90 -13.27
N ILE A 186 -21.66 -6.61 -14.51
CA ILE A 186 -21.01 -5.65 -15.39
C ILE A 186 -21.04 -4.25 -14.78
N GLU A 187 -22.22 -3.74 -14.41
CA GLU A 187 -22.39 -2.41 -13.84
C GLU A 187 -21.61 -2.23 -12.53
N ARG A 188 -21.58 -3.26 -11.68
CA ARG A 188 -20.82 -3.24 -10.42
C ARG A 188 -19.32 -3.13 -10.69
N HIS A 189 -18.77 -3.92 -11.62
CA HIS A 189 -17.36 -3.84 -11.99
C HIS A 189 -16.98 -2.52 -12.66
N LEU A 190 -17.81 -2.02 -13.58
CA LEU A 190 -17.61 -0.71 -14.21
C LEU A 190 -17.59 0.43 -13.18
N ARG A 191 -18.56 0.43 -12.26
CA ARG A 191 -18.60 1.41 -11.17
C ARG A 191 -17.38 1.33 -10.25
N ALA A 192 -16.93 0.12 -9.92
CA ALA A 192 -15.73 -0.06 -9.11
C ALA A 192 -14.47 0.49 -9.80
N MET A 193 -14.33 0.27 -11.12
CA MET A 193 -13.23 0.85 -11.89
C MET A 193 -13.27 2.38 -11.90
N GLN A 194 -14.45 2.97 -12.15
CA GLN A 194 -14.63 4.42 -12.11
C GLN A 194 -14.30 5.02 -10.72
N MET A 195 -14.70 4.35 -9.64
CA MET A 195 -14.34 4.78 -8.29
C MET A 195 -12.82 4.69 -8.06
N ARG A 196 -12.15 3.64 -8.54
CA ARG A 196 -10.70 3.51 -8.44
C ARG A 196 -9.98 4.62 -9.21
N GLU A 197 -10.40 4.91 -10.43
CA GLU A 197 -9.85 5.99 -11.24
C GLU A 197 -10.03 7.35 -10.55
N LYS A 198 -11.23 7.61 -10.02
CA LYS A 198 -11.50 8.84 -9.27
C LYS A 198 -10.65 8.96 -8.00
N GLU A 199 -10.33 7.84 -7.37
CA GLU A 199 -9.54 7.78 -6.13
C GLU A 199 -8.02 7.66 -6.38
N GLY A 200 -7.57 7.53 -7.64
CA GLY A 200 -6.16 7.28 -7.96
C GLY A 200 -5.65 5.92 -7.45
N LEU A 201 -6.53 4.91 -7.44
CA LEU A 201 -6.29 3.57 -6.88
C LEU A 201 -6.09 2.48 -7.96
N GLU A 202 -5.72 2.86 -9.17
CA GLU A 202 -5.55 1.96 -10.31
C GLU A 202 -4.33 1.03 -10.12
N GLY A 203 -3.25 1.54 -9.52
CA GLY A 203 -2.01 0.79 -9.28
C GLY A 203 -1.92 0.07 -7.94
N PHE A 204 -2.96 0.12 -7.11
CA PHE A 204 -2.92 -0.43 -5.75
C PHE A 204 -3.40 -1.89 -5.69
N GLN A 205 -2.66 -2.71 -4.97
CA GLN A 205 -3.09 -4.07 -4.58
C GLN A 205 -4.26 -4.01 -3.59
N ASP A 206 -5.14 -5.00 -3.58
CA ASP A 206 -6.33 -5.06 -2.72
C ASP A 206 -6.05 -5.47 -1.27
N GLY A 207 -4.78 -5.49 -0.85
CA GLY A 207 -4.37 -5.87 0.50
C GLY A 207 -4.52 -7.37 0.80
N THR A 208 -4.90 -8.19 -0.18
CA THR A 208 -5.03 -9.65 0.00
C THR A 208 -3.69 -10.41 -0.12
N GLY A 209 -2.59 -9.69 -0.32
CA GLY A 209 -1.27 -10.28 -0.61
C GLY A 209 -1.17 -10.89 -2.00
N SER A 210 -2.22 -10.84 -2.82
CA SER A 210 -2.18 -11.20 -4.23
C SER A 210 -1.33 -10.18 -5.00
N GLU A 211 -0.37 -10.67 -5.78
CA GLU A 211 0.46 -9.84 -6.66
C GLU A 211 -0.37 -9.10 -7.73
N ILE A 212 -1.60 -9.57 -8.00
CA ILE A 212 -2.47 -9.01 -9.03
C ILE A 212 -3.04 -7.67 -8.57
N VAL A 213 -2.76 -6.63 -9.37
CA VAL A 213 -3.33 -5.29 -9.21
C VAL A 213 -4.85 -5.36 -9.22
N ALA A 214 -5.50 -4.80 -8.20
CA ALA A 214 -6.94 -4.97 -8.00
C ALA A 214 -7.79 -4.41 -9.16
N TYR A 215 -7.27 -3.42 -9.88
CA TYR A 215 -7.87 -2.89 -11.11
C TYR A 215 -7.93 -3.96 -12.22
N MET A 216 -6.89 -4.79 -12.35
CA MET A 216 -6.84 -5.87 -13.34
C MET A 216 -7.92 -6.94 -13.08
N LYS A 217 -8.21 -7.24 -11.81
CA LYS A 217 -9.30 -8.17 -11.44
C LYS A 217 -10.66 -7.72 -11.98
N HIS A 218 -10.92 -6.41 -12.02
CA HIS A 218 -12.16 -5.89 -12.59
C HIS A 218 -12.19 -6.00 -14.13
N ILE A 219 -11.05 -5.80 -14.79
CA ILE A 219 -10.93 -5.99 -16.25
C ILE A 219 -11.17 -7.46 -16.62
N ASP A 220 -10.52 -8.39 -15.92
CA ASP A 220 -10.68 -9.84 -16.15
C ASP A 220 -12.13 -10.28 -15.90
N ALA A 221 -12.77 -9.76 -14.83
CA ALA A 221 -14.19 -10.02 -14.57
C ALA A 221 -15.10 -9.50 -15.69
N LEU A 222 -14.81 -8.33 -16.27
CA LEU A 222 -15.58 -7.81 -17.41
C LEU A 222 -15.38 -8.65 -18.67
N VAL A 223 -14.15 -9.10 -18.95
CA VAL A 223 -13.89 -10.09 -20.02
C VAL A 223 -14.75 -11.33 -19.82
N MET A 224 -14.79 -11.87 -18.60
CA MET A 224 -15.63 -13.02 -18.26
C MET A 224 -17.11 -12.74 -18.49
N CYS A 225 -17.64 -11.63 -17.97
CA CYS A 225 -19.06 -11.28 -18.10
C CYS A 225 -19.51 -11.21 -19.56
N TYR A 226 -18.79 -10.46 -20.40
CA TYR A 226 -19.14 -10.33 -21.81
C TYR A 226 -18.94 -11.62 -22.60
N GLY A 227 -17.96 -12.46 -22.21
CA GLY A 227 -17.78 -13.79 -22.78
C GLY A 227 -18.96 -14.71 -22.43
N ALA A 228 -19.42 -14.72 -21.19
CA ALA A 228 -20.58 -15.48 -20.74
C ALA A 228 -21.87 -15.09 -21.47
N LEU A 229 -22.05 -13.80 -21.79
CA LEU A 229 -23.18 -13.31 -22.58
C LEU A 229 -23.05 -13.57 -24.10
N ALA A 230 -21.89 -14.08 -24.55
CA ALA A 230 -21.50 -14.17 -25.96
C ALA A 230 -21.64 -12.83 -26.71
N ASP A 231 -21.39 -11.72 -26.02
CA ASP A 231 -21.33 -10.38 -26.61
C ASP A 231 -19.94 -10.15 -27.20
N VAL A 232 -19.83 -10.34 -28.51
CA VAL A 232 -18.57 -10.19 -29.25
C VAL A 232 -17.98 -8.79 -29.12
N GLN A 233 -18.80 -7.74 -29.13
CA GLN A 233 -18.31 -6.37 -29.12
C GLN A 233 -17.77 -6.01 -27.73
N GLY A 234 -18.55 -6.27 -26.69
CA GLY A 234 -18.14 -6.07 -25.30
C GLY A 234 -16.93 -6.90 -24.93
N PHE A 235 -16.92 -8.18 -25.31
CA PHE A 235 -15.80 -9.09 -25.06
C PHE A 235 -14.52 -8.58 -25.72
N THR A 236 -14.57 -8.25 -27.01
CA THR A 236 -13.41 -7.75 -27.75
C THR A 236 -12.85 -6.47 -27.14
N LYS A 237 -13.73 -5.53 -26.72
CA LYS A 237 -13.32 -4.28 -26.05
C LYS A 237 -12.51 -4.58 -24.79
N TRP A 238 -13.02 -5.45 -23.92
CA TRP A 238 -12.39 -5.73 -22.64
C TRP A 238 -11.16 -6.63 -22.75
N VAL A 239 -11.11 -7.56 -23.71
CA VAL A 239 -9.91 -8.35 -24.00
C VAL A 239 -8.76 -7.46 -24.50
N ARG A 240 -9.05 -6.46 -25.35
CA ARG A 240 -8.04 -5.47 -25.76
C ARG A 240 -7.50 -4.69 -24.56
N LYS A 241 -8.39 -4.23 -23.67
CA LYS A 241 -8.00 -3.51 -22.46
C LYS A 241 -7.14 -4.39 -21.53
N ALA A 242 -7.53 -5.65 -21.31
CA ALA A 242 -6.74 -6.61 -20.54
C ALA A 242 -5.35 -6.81 -21.15
N ARG A 243 -5.28 -6.92 -22.48
CA ARG A 243 -4.04 -7.10 -23.22
C ARG A 243 -3.11 -5.89 -23.08
N GLU A 244 -3.63 -4.67 -23.19
CA GLU A 244 -2.88 -3.43 -23.00
C GLU A 244 -2.23 -3.36 -21.62
N VAL A 245 -3.01 -3.66 -20.56
CA VAL A 245 -2.51 -3.62 -19.18
C VAL A 245 -1.43 -4.68 -18.95
N LYS A 246 -1.64 -5.93 -19.38
CA LYS A 246 -0.64 -6.99 -19.22
C LYS A 246 0.64 -6.73 -20.00
N LEU A 247 0.56 -6.07 -21.16
CA LEU A 247 1.74 -5.68 -21.93
C LEU A 247 2.55 -4.60 -21.20
N ALA A 248 1.88 -3.66 -20.52
CA ALA A 248 2.52 -2.61 -19.75
C ALA A 248 3.21 -3.11 -18.46
N GLU A 249 2.77 -4.24 -17.91
CA GLU A 249 3.38 -4.88 -16.73
C GLU A 249 4.73 -5.55 -17.02
N GLY A 250 5.06 -5.81 -18.29
CA GLY A 250 6.38 -6.31 -18.69
C GLY A 250 6.39 -7.69 -19.38
N PRO A 251 7.58 -8.20 -19.73
CA PRO A 251 7.75 -9.38 -20.59
C PRO A 251 7.27 -10.69 -19.95
N ASP A 252 7.23 -10.77 -18.61
CA ASP A 252 6.78 -11.98 -17.88
C ASP A 252 5.31 -12.33 -18.17
N ASN A 253 4.54 -11.37 -18.70
CA ASN A 253 3.16 -11.57 -19.12
C ASN A 253 2.99 -12.06 -20.57
N ALA A 254 4.07 -12.41 -21.28
CA ALA A 254 4.01 -12.78 -22.70
C ALA A 254 3.06 -13.95 -23.01
N LEU A 255 2.97 -14.95 -22.13
CA LEU A 255 2.05 -16.08 -22.33
C LEU A 255 0.58 -15.62 -22.23
N HIS A 256 0.25 -14.78 -21.25
CA HIS A 256 -1.09 -14.24 -21.09
C HIS A 256 -1.49 -13.39 -22.31
N VAL A 257 -0.59 -12.56 -22.82
CA VAL A 257 -0.84 -11.75 -24.03
C VAL A 257 -1.16 -12.64 -25.23
N LYS A 258 -0.45 -13.77 -25.41
CA LYS A 258 -0.75 -14.74 -26.50
C LYS A 258 -2.14 -15.36 -26.37
N VAL A 259 -2.60 -15.65 -25.15
CA VAL A 259 -3.96 -16.17 -24.91
C VAL A 259 -5.01 -15.11 -25.26
N LEU A 260 -4.78 -13.86 -24.86
CA LEU A 260 -5.67 -12.74 -25.21
C LEU A 260 -5.71 -12.50 -26.73
N ASP A 261 -4.57 -12.61 -27.41
CA ASP A 261 -4.50 -12.53 -28.88
C ASP A 261 -5.30 -13.64 -29.57
N LEU A 262 -5.29 -14.85 -29.01
CA LEU A 262 -6.13 -15.95 -29.51
C LEU A 262 -7.62 -15.62 -29.34
N TRP A 263 -8.02 -15.12 -28.16
CA TRP A 263 -9.41 -14.75 -27.90
C TRP A 263 -9.88 -13.56 -28.75
N LEU A 264 -9.00 -12.63 -29.12
CA LEU A 264 -9.34 -11.55 -30.05
C LEU A 264 -9.59 -12.07 -31.48
N LYS A 265 -8.85 -13.10 -31.91
CA LYS A 265 -9.04 -13.74 -33.22
C LYS A 265 -10.27 -14.63 -33.25
N GLU A 266 -10.49 -15.37 -32.17
CA GLU A 266 -11.53 -16.39 -32.08
C GLU A 266 -12.26 -16.32 -30.72
N PRO A 267 -13.17 -15.34 -30.52
CA PRO A 267 -13.86 -15.14 -29.23
C PRO A 267 -14.55 -16.39 -28.67
N ARG A 268 -15.07 -17.25 -29.57
CA ARG A 268 -15.75 -18.51 -29.21
C ARG A 268 -14.83 -19.55 -28.56
N LYS A 269 -13.50 -19.37 -28.62
CA LYS A 269 -12.53 -20.21 -27.89
C LYS A 269 -12.40 -19.81 -26.42
N PHE A 270 -13.09 -18.77 -25.97
CA PHE A 270 -13.17 -18.42 -24.56
C PHE A 270 -13.96 -19.49 -23.79
N TYR A 271 -13.43 -19.92 -22.65
CA TYR A 271 -13.88 -21.13 -21.95
C TYR A 271 -15.32 -21.05 -21.41
N VAL A 272 -15.79 -19.85 -21.07
CA VAL A 272 -17.19 -19.61 -20.64
C VAL A 272 -18.06 -18.97 -21.72
N TRP A 273 -17.68 -19.09 -22.99
CA TRP A 273 -18.41 -18.44 -24.07
C TRP A 273 -19.89 -18.89 -24.12
N GLY A 274 -20.81 -17.94 -23.95
CA GLY A 274 -22.26 -18.19 -24.03
C GLY A 274 -22.87 -18.92 -22.82
N TRP A 275 -22.16 -19.03 -21.69
CA TRP A 275 -22.66 -19.71 -20.49
C TRP A 275 -23.94 -19.10 -19.90
N LYS A 276 -24.21 -17.82 -20.15
CA LYS A 276 -25.38 -17.10 -19.60
C LYS A 276 -26.65 -17.24 -20.47
N ARG A 277 -26.61 -18.04 -21.55
CA ARG A 277 -27.72 -18.23 -22.50
C ARG A 277 -28.48 -19.56 -22.35
N LEU A 278 -28.53 -20.13 -21.15
CA LEU A 278 -29.27 -21.36 -20.87
C LEU A 278 -30.38 -21.11 -19.86
#